data_AF-A0A8C5AYK6-F1
#
_entry.id   AF-A0A8C5AYK6-F1
#
_cell.length_a   1.000
_cell.length_b   1.000
_cell.length_c   1.000
_cell.angle_alpha   90.00
_cell.angle_beta   90.00
_cell.angle_gamma   90.00
#
_symmetry.space_group_name_H-M   'P 1'
#
loop_
_entity.id
_entity.type
_entity.pdbx_description
1 polymer ?
#
loop_
_entity_poly.entity_id
_entity_poly.type
_entity_poly.pdbx_seq_one_letter_code
_entity_poly.pdbx_strand_id
1 'polypeptide(L)'
;LSRDMSANTADKDNNVSTNKNISLPISRVRLIMKSSPDVSNINQEALFLTTKATELFVQYLAVSSFNNGSGKGSKSLSYSDLASTAEEKDTFHFLTDILPKKILAGDYLKTLEQIEDEEADI
;
A
#
# COMPACT_ATOMS: atom_id res chain seq x y z
N LEU A 1 -16.06 -56.16 -23.62
CA LEU A 1 -15.12 -55.32 -24.39
C LEU A 1 -15.34 -53.86 -24.00
N SER A 2 -14.26 -53.21 -23.56
CA SER A 2 -14.03 -51.76 -23.36
C SER A 2 -14.90 -51.01 -22.32
N ARG A 3 -14.37 -50.75 -21.11
CA ARG A 3 -13.40 -49.71 -20.65
C ARG A 3 -14.07 -48.35 -20.35
N ASP A 4 -14.02 -47.98 -19.07
CA ASP A 4 -14.26 -46.65 -18.52
C ASP A 4 -13.44 -45.54 -19.23
N MET A 5 -13.97 -44.32 -19.31
CA MET A 5 -13.29 -43.14 -18.77
C MET A 5 -14.12 -41.85 -18.83
N SER A 6 -14.19 -41.23 -17.65
CA SER A 6 -14.44 -39.80 -17.40
C SER A 6 -13.46 -38.92 -18.17
N ALA A 7 -13.92 -37.80 -18.72
CA ALA A 7 -13.06 -36.70 -19.15
C ALA A 7 -13.72 -35.36 -18.77
N ASN A 8 -13.44 -34.98 -17.53
CA ASN A 8 -13.52 -33.64 -16.98
C ASN A 8 -12.89 -32.65 -17.99
N THR A 9 -13.67 -31.73 -18.55
CA THR A 9 -13.14 -30.66 -19.40
C THR A 9 -12.33 -29.72 -18.53
N ALA A 10 -11.02 -29.93 -18.55
CA ALA A 10 -10.02 -29.10 -17.90
C ALA A 10 -10.18 -27.64 -18.33
N ASP A 11 -10.30 -26.77 -17.33
CA ASP A 11 -10.04 -25.33 -17.42
C ASP A 11 -8.77 -25.10 -18.24
N LYS A 12 -8.95 -24.50 -19.41
CA LYS A 12 -7.87 -24.22 -20.33
C LYS A 12 -7.11 -23.04 -19.74
N ASP A 13 -5.96 -23.36 -19.14
CA ASP A 13 -4.92 -22.42 -18.74
C ASP A 13 -4.70 -21.37 -19.83
N ASN A 14 -5.31 -20.20 -19.64
CA ASN A 14 -4.97 -18.99 -20.39
C ASN A 14 -3.64 -18.46 -19.85
N ASN A 15 -2.56 -19.18 -20.19
CA ASN A 15 -1.19 -18.70 -20.04
C ASN A 15 -0.92 -17.64 -21.11
N VAL A 16 -1.60 -16.49 -20.97
CA VAL A 16 -1.25 -15.30 -21.73
C VAL A 16 0.04 -14.78 -21.13
N SER A 17 1.07 -14.72 -21.97
CA SER A 17 2.48 -14.40 -21.73
C SER A 17 2.69 -12.97 -21.18
N THR A 18 2.06 -12.65 -20.06
CA THR A 18 2.06 -11.35 -19.36
C THR A 18 2.97 -11.34 -18.14
N ASN A 19 3.45 -12.52 -17.73
CA ASN A 19 4.29 -12.72 -16.53
C ASN A 19 5.66 -12.00 -16.58
N LYS A 20 6.13 -11.55 -17.75
CA LYS A 20 7.40 -10.81 -17.85
C LYS A 20 7.30 -9.35 -17.43
N ASN A 21 6.09 -8.79 -17.40
CA ASN A 21 5.93 -7.37 -17.13
C ASN A 21 5.64 -7.09 -15.66
N ILE A 22 5.05 -8.00 -14.89
CA ILE A 22 4.68 -7.79 -13.48
C ILE A 22 5.75 -8.35 -12.53
N SER A 23 6.13 -7.57 -11.52
CA SER A 23 7.05 -7.95 -10.44
C SER A 23 6.33 -8.46 -9.19
N LEU A 24 5.11 -7.99 -8.91
CA LEU A 24 4.33 -8.42 -7.76
C LEU A 24 3.62 -9.76 -8.02
N PRO A 25 3.59 -10.71 -7.06
CA PRO A 25 2.90 -11.98 -7.23
C PRO A 25 1.38 -11.77 -7.33
N ILE A 26 0.83 -12.01 -8.52
CA ILE A 26 -0.61 -11.84 -8.84
C ILE A 26 -1.52 -12.55 -7.84
N SER A 27 -1.14 -13.73 -7.36
CA SER A 27 -1.91 -14.49 -6.37
C SER A 27 -2.06 -13.76 -5.04
N ARG A 28 -1.05 -13.02 -4.60
CA ARG A 28 -1.09 -12.22 -3.36
C ARG A 28 -1.94 -10.97 -3.53
N VAL A 29 -1.84 -10.31 -4.68
CA VAL A 29 -2.72 -9.17 -4.99
C VAL A 29 -4.18 -9.62 -5.01
N ARG A 30 -4.49 -10.76 -5.65
CA ARG A 30 -5.84 -11.33 -5.66
C ARG A 30 -6.34 -11.64 -4.24
N LEU A 31 -5.49 -12.21 -3.39
CA LEU A 31 -5.84 -12.52 -1.99
C LEU A 31 -6.20 -11.25 -1.21
N ILE A 32 -5.39 -10.20 -1.34
CA ILE A 32 -5.63 -8.90 -0.69
C ILE A 32 -6.91 -8.26 -1.23
N MET A 33 -7.14 -8.26 -2.54
CA MET A 33 -8.38 -7.73 -3.11
C MET A 33 -9.62 -8.45 -2.56
N LYS A 34 -9.53 -9.78 -2.35
CA LYS A 34 -10.61 -10.59 -1.76
C LYS A 34 -10.75 -10.50 -0.25
N SER A 35 -9.85 -9.83 0.48
CA SER A 35 -10.05 -9.62 1.92
C SER A 35 -11.13 -8.57 2.20
N SER A 36 -11.48 -7.76 1.20
CA SER A 36 -12.61 -6.83 1.30
C SER A 36 -13.94 -7.59 1.19
N PRO A 37 -14.89 -7.37 2.10
CA PRO A 37 -16.14 -8.13 2.16
C PRO A 37 -17.02 -7.98 0.91
N ASP A 38 -16.89 -6.87 0.18
CA ASP A 38 -17.69 -6.57 -1.02
C ASP A 38 -17.09 -7.11 -2.33
N VAL A 39 -15.92 -7.78 -2.28
CA VAL A 39 -15.21 -8.26 -3.46
C VAL A 39 -15.39 -9.78 -3.61
N SER A 40 -16.35 -10.17 -4.46
CA SER A 40 -16.63 -11.59 -4.75
C SER A 40 -15.80 -12.14 -5.91
N ASN A 41 -16.03 -11.60 -7.11
CA ASN A 41 -15.41 -12.02 -8.36
C ASN A 41 -14.50 -10.92 -8.91
N ILE A 42 -13.27 -11.31 -9.30
CA ILE A 42 -12.27 -10.41 -9.85
C ILE A 42 -11.89 -10.95 -11.23
N ASN A 43 -12.18 -10.18 -12.28
CA ASN A 43 -11.77 -10.52 -13.64
C ASN A 43 -10.24 -10.37 -13.81
N GLN A 44 -9.68 -11.02 -14.84
CA GLN A 44 -8.23 -11.08 -15.01
C GLN A 44 -7.59 -9.72 -15.38
N GLU A 45 -8.30 -8.88 -16.14
CA GLU A 45 -7.80 -7.56 -16.56
C GLU A 45 -7.72 -6.58 -15.40
N ALA A 46 -8.75 -6.52 -14.55
CA ALA A 46 -8.78 -5.70 -13.35
C ALA A 46 -7.69 -6.14 -12.36
N LEU A 47 -7.46 -7.45 -12.22
CA LEU A 47 -6.38 -7.97 -11.39
C LEU A 47 -5.00 -7.57 -11.93
N PHE A 48 -4.78 -7.67 -13.25
CA PHE A 48 -3.54 -7.24 -13.89
C PHE A 48 -3.31 -5.74 -13.70
N LEU A 49 -4.33 -4.92 -13.97
CA LEU A 49 -4.28 -3.46 -13.81
C LEU A 49 -4.00 -3.06 -12.36
N THR A 50 -4.70 -3.66 -11.40
CA THR A 50 -4.49 -3.40 -9.97
C THR A 50 -3.07 -3.77 -9.56
N THR A 51 -2.58 -4.92 -10.00
CA THR A 51 -1.20 -5.35 -9.72
C THR A 51 -0.18 -4.32 -10.24
N LYS A 52 -0.40 -3.80 -11.45
CA LYS A 52 0.44 -2.75 -12.03
C LYS A 52 0.34 -1.41 -11.35
N ALA A 53 -0.87 -1.00 -10.98
CA ALA A 53 -1.10 0.22 -10.22
C ALA A 53 -0.38 0.15 -8.86
N THR A 54 -0.42 -0.99 -8.16
CA THR A 54 0.28 -1.18 -6.88
C THR A 54 1.79 -1.05 -7.02
N GLU A 55 2.40 -1.59 -8.07
CA GLU A 55 3.84 -1.43 -8.34
C GLU A 55 4.22 0.04 -8.54
N LEU A 56 3.45 0.76 -9.36
CA LEU A 56 3.67 2.17 -9.61
C LEU A 56 3.43 3.01 -8.36
N PHE A 57 2.43 2.64 -7.56
CA PHE A 57 2.12 3.30 -6.29
C PHE A 57 3.29 3.21 -5.31
N VAL A 58 3.88 2.02 -5.12
CA VAL A 58 5.03 1.83 -4.23
C VAL A 58 6.22 2.69 -4.69
N GLN A 59 6.51 2.71 -5.99
CA GLN A 59 7.56 3.56 -6.55
C GLN A 59 7.26 5.05 -6.33
N TYR A 60 6.02 5.46 -6.59
CA TYR A 60 5.59 6.84 -6.43
C TYR A 60 5.66 7.31 -4.98
N LEU A 61 5.24 6.47 -4.02
CA LEU A 61 5.35 6.75 -2.59
C LEU A 61 6.82 6.91 -2.18
N ALA A 62 7.70 5.99 -2.61
CA ALA A 62 9.13 6.04 -2.26
C ALA A 62 9.80 7.30 -2.80
N VAL A 63 9.60 7.61 -4.09
CA VAL A 63 10.19 8.81 -4.73
C VAL A 63 9.61 10.09 -4.15
N SER A 64 8.29 10.14 -3.93
CA SER A 64 7.64 11.30 -3.32
C SER A 64 8.16 11.57 -1.92
N SER A 65 8.35 10.52 -1.13
CA SER A 65 8.82 10.64 0.25
C SER A 65 10.29 11.02 0.32
N PHE A 66 11.12 10.43 -0.56
CA PHE A 66 12.52 10.79 -0.69
C PHE A 66 12.73 12.26 -1.08
N ASN A 67 11.87 12.78 -1.96
CA ASN A 67 11.96 14.15 -2.45
C ASN A 67 11.39 15.20 -1.48
N ASN A 68 10.39 14.82 -0.68
CA ASN A 68 9.72 15.70 0.28
C ASN A 68 10.48 15.77 1.62
N GLY A 69 11.10 14.67 2.02
CA GLY A 69 11.88 14.57 3.24
C GLY A 69 13.34 14.98 3.10
N SER A 70 14.15 14.56 4.07
CA SER A 70 15.59 14.83 4.13
C SER A 70 16.41 14.01 3.12
N GLY A 71 15.74 13.13 2.36
CA GLY A 71 16.36 12.11 1.51
C GLY A 71 17.34 12.66 0.47
N LYS A 72 17.09 13.84 -0.10
CA LYS A 72 18.03 14.49 -1.04
C LYS A 72 19.40 14.79 -0.40
N GLY A 73 19.41 15.15 0.88
CA GLY A 73 20.64 15.46 1.62
C GLY A 73 21.29 14.19 2.18
N SER A 74 20.50 13.33 2.83
CA SER A 74 20.99 12.11 3.49
C SER A 74 21.29 10.95 2.52
N LYS A 75 20.80 11.02 1.29
CA LYS A 75 20.80 9.92 0.30
C LYS A 75 20.16 8.63 0.81
N SER A 76 19.28 8.74 1.81
CA SER A 76 18.54 7.61 2.38
C SER A 76 17.07 7.97 2.53
N LEU A 77 16.20 6.97 2.46
CA LEU A 77 14.78 7.13 2.75
C LEU A 77 14.51 6.59 4.15
N SER A 78 14.02 7.45 5.05
CA SER A 78 13.68 7.09 6.42
C SER A 78 12.18 6.94 6.62
N TYR A 79 11.78 6.31 7.72
CA TYR A 79 10.37 6.21 8.11
C TYR A 79 9.74 7.60 8.33
N SER A 80 10.48 8.54 8.92
CA SER A 80 9.97 9.91 9.13
C SER A 80 9.65 10.60 7.81
N ASP A 81 10.42 10.36 6.75
CA ASP A 81 10.12 10.94 5.43
C ASP A 81 8.80 10.37 4.87
N LEU A 82 8.54 9.07 5.06
CA LEU A 82 7.28 8.43 4.67
C LEU A 82 6.09 8.99 5.47
N ALA A 83 6.22 9.07 6.78
CA ALA A 83 5.17 9.55 7.67
C ALA A 83 4.82 11.03 7.40
N SER A 84 5.83 11.90 7.24
CA SER A 84 5.61 13.30 6.85
C SER A 84 4.94 13.42 5.51
N THR A 85 5.35 12.63 4.52
CA THR A 85 4.75 12.68 3.18
C THR A 85 3.30 12.19 3.17
N ALA A 86 2.96 11.22 4.02
CA ALA A 86 1.58 10.75 4.20
C ALA A 86 0.67 11.82 4.81
N GLU A 87 1.18 12.66 5.71
CA GLU A 87 0.42 13.73 6.36
C GLU A 87 0.32 15.01 5.51
N GLU A 88 1.37 15.36 4.79
CA GLU A 88 1.48 16.64 4.07
C GLU A 88 0.85 16.62 2.67
N LYS A 89 0.65 15.44 2.08
CA LYS A 89 0.08 15.31 0.73
C LYS A 89 -1.25 14.57 0.76
N ASP A 90 -2.29 15.26 0.32
CA ASP A 90 -3.66 14.73 0.22
C ASP A 90 -3.74 13.37 -0.50
N THR A 91 -2.93 13.17 -1.54
CA THR A 91 -2.87 11.91 -2.30
C THR A 91 -2.46 10.70 -1.45
N PHE A 92 -1.82 10.92 -0.30
CA PHE A 92 -1.35 9.89 0.63
C PHE A 92 -2.06 9.92 1.98
N HIS A 93 -3.08 10.76 2.19
CA HIS A 93 -3.76 10.87 3.49
C HIS A 93 -4.37 9.56 3.98
N PHE A 94 -4.79 8.68 3.07
CA PHE A 94 -5.29 7.35 3.42
C PHE A 94 -4.24 6.47 4.15
N LEU A 95 -2.96 6.87 4.16
CA LEU A 95 -1.89 6.20 4.86
C LEU A 95 -1.61 6.77 6.26
N THR A 96 -2.23 7.88 6.67
CA THR A 96 -1.92 8.54 7.96
C THR A 96 -2.10 7.63 9.16
N ASP A 97 -3.18 6.83 9.17
CA ASP A 97 -3.45 5.84 10.22
C ASP A 97 -2.47 4.65 10.19
N ILE A 98 -1.84 4.38 9.03
CA ILE A 98 -0.93 3.26 8.81
C ILE A 98 0.53 3.67 9.03
N LEU A 99 0.86 4.93 8.74
CA LEU A 99 2.19 5.53 8.84
C LEU A 99 2.16 6.76 9.77
N PRO A 100 1.81 6.59 11.06
CA PRO A 100 1.73 7.72 11.97
C PRO A 100 3.10 8.33 12.22
N LYS A 101 3.14 9.66 12.40
CA LYS A 101 4.32 10.35 12.93
C LYS A 101 4.54 9.90 14.38
N LYS A 102 5.79 9.57 14.69
CA LYS A 102 6.19 9.16 16.04
C LYS A 102 6.48 10.41 16.86
N ILE A 103 5.84 10.52 18.01
CA ILE A 103 6.17 11.49 19.06
C ILE A 103 6.65 10.74 20.29
N LEU A 104 7.66 11.25 20.99
CA LEU A 104 8.06 10.69 22.27
C LEU A 104 6.99 11.01 23.32
N ALA A 105 6.68 10.07 24.20
CA ALA A 105 5.68 10.29 25.25
C ALA A 105 6.00 11.53 26.10
N GLY A 106 7.29 11.76 26.39
CA GLY A 106 7.73 12.96 27.11
C GLY A 106 7.50 14.26 26.35
N ASP A 107 7.60 14.25 25.02
CA ASP A 107 7.32 15.43 24.21
C ASP A 107 5.82 15.69 24.12
N TYR A 108 5.02 14.63 23.99
CA TYR A 108 3.56 14.72 24.00
C TYR A 108 3.02 15.28 25.32
N LEU A 109 3.55 14.82 26.46
CA LEU A 109 3.18 15.35 27.79
C LEU A 109 3.47 16.84 27.91
N LYS A 110 4.64 17.30 27.43
CA LYS A 110 4.97 18.74 27.42
C LYS A 110 4.02 19.54 26.53
N THR A 111 3.63 19.00 25.37
CA THR A 111 2.64 19.66 24.50
C THR A 111 1.29 19.79 25.21
N LEU A 112 0.87 18.79 25.98
CA LEU A 112 -0.36 18.88 26.77
C LEU A 112 -0.27 19.94 27.88
N GLU A 113 0.82 19.96 28.65
CA GLU A 113 1.06 20.98 29.69
C GLU A 113 1.02 22.40 29.10
N GLN A 114 1.61 22.61 27.93
CA GLN A 114 1.58 23.90 27.24
C GLN A 114 0.17 24.31 26.79
N ILE A 115 -0.65 23.36 26.32
CA ILE A 115 -2.03 23.65 25.93
C ILE A 115 -2.87 24.04 27.16
N GLU A 116 -2.68 23.35 28.29
CA GLU A 116 -3.38 23.66 29.54
C GLU A 116 -3.01 25.06 30.07
N ASP A 117 -1.73 25.42 30.02
CA ASP A 117 -1.25 26.75 30.42
C ASP A 117 -1.82 27.85 29.49
N GLU A 118 -1.84 27.60 28.17
CA GLU A 118 -2.41 28.53 27.18
C GLU A 118 -3.92 28.71 27.34
N GLU A 119 -4.67 27.67 27.71
CA GLU A 119 -6.11 27.78 27.99
C GLU A 119 -6.42 28.46 29.34
N ALA A 120 -5.53 28.36 30.32
CA ALA A 120 -5.71 28.99 31.63
C ALA A 120 -5.52 30.52 31.61
N ASP A 121 -4.82 31.04 30.60
CA ASP A 121 -4.55 32.48 30.40
C ASP A 121 -5.61 33.19 29.51
N ILE A 122 -6.68 32.49 29.09
CA ILE A 122 -7.82 33.00 28.29
C ILE A 122 -9.06 33.20 29.17
#